data_AF-A0A6D2C329-F1
#
_entry.id   AF-A0A6D2C329-F1
#
_cell.length_a   1.000
_cell.length_b   1.000
_cell.length_c   1.000
_cell.angle_alpha   90.00
_cell.angle_beta   90.00
_cell.angle_gamma   90.00
#
_symmetry.space_group_name_H-M   'P 1'
#
loop_
_entity.id
_entity.type
_entity.pdbx_description
1 polymer ?
#
loop_
_entity_poly.entity_id
_entity_poly.type
_entity_poly.pdbx_seq_one_letter_code
_entity_poly.pdbx_strand_id
1 'polypeptide(L)'
;MTNREIIKKLRDNAELAWASYFYFDLLKDSNGIPRKIYQLDEQGQKIKDKNYPREYRETPINLEHIINKKYYNQEVLVNLEQSNDIFTKMRNRAKDSFNSDKLGGEFGDIQTKEFLKRYYLLDYYPKDNSKGLHACLFRDKESKQYTLAIRGSYDNRDYVEADAWNLLIKEQVPRAYYEDMLRFYNQCKAKYPVMTESKSLNVVGHSLGGALAQMFGLHL
;
A
#
# COMPACT_ATOMS: atom_id res chain seq x y z
N MET A 1 -26.79 -13.29 -11.79
CA MET A 1 -25.42 -12.92 -12.19
C MET A 1 -25.01 -13.87 -13.29
N THR A 2 -24.58 -13.36 -14.44
CA THR A 2 -24.13 -14.19 -15.57
C THR A 2 -22.69 -14.68 -15.33
N ASN A 3 -22.25 -15.72 -16.04
CA ASN A 3 -20.85 -16.21 -15.95
C ASN A 3 -19.84 -15.08 -16.23
N ARG A 4 -20.16 -14.21 -17.18
CA ARG A 4 -19.31 -13.07 -17.54
C ARG A 4 -19.20 -12.05 -16.40
N GLU A 5 -20.29 -11.79 -15.69
CA GLU A 5 -20.29 -10.91 -14.52
C GLU A 5 -19.49 -11.50 -13.36
N ILE A 6 -19.63 -12.81 -13.12
CA ILE A 6 -18.88 -13.53 -12.08
C ILE A 6 -17.38 -13.45 -12.36
N ILE A 7 -16.96 -13.74 -13.59
CA ILE A 7 -15.53 -13.68 -13.99
C ILE A 7 -14.97 -12.27 -13.82
N LYS A 8 -15.72 -11.24 -14.20
CA LYS A 8 -15.32 -9.84 -13.99
C LYS A 8 -15.14 -9.55 -12.51
N LYS A 9 -16.11 -9.93 -11.67
CA LYS A 9 -16.04 -9.71 -10.22
C LYS A 9 -14.85 -10.43 -9.58
N LEU A 10 -14.57 -11.67 -9.98
CA LEU A 10 -13.41 -12.43 -9.50
C LEU A 10 -12.10 -11.74 -9.87
N ARG A 11 -11.96 -11.32 -11.13
CA ARG A 11 -10.78 -10.57 -11.60
C ARG A 11 -10.60 -9.26 -10.81
N ASP A 12 -11.67 -8.49 -10.65
CA ASP A 12 -11.63 -7.21 -9.96
C ASP A 12 -11.26 -7.37 -8.48
N ASN A 13 -11.80 -8.40 -7.81
CA ASN A 13 -11.45 -8.75 -6.43
C ASN A 13 -9.99 -9.20 -6.29
N ALA A 14 -9.47 -9.97 -7.27
CA ALA A 14 -8.08 -10.39 -7.28
C ALA A 14 -7.13 -9.20 -7.46
N GLU A 15 -7.48 -8.24 -8.32
CA GLU A 15 -6.71 -7.01 -8.51
C GLU A 15 -6.68 -6.13 -7.25
N LEU A 16 -7.81 -6.01 -6.54
CA LEU A 16 -7.88 -5.29 -5.26
C LEU A 16 -7.08 -5.99 -4.16
N ALA A 17 -7.11 -7.33 -4.11
CA ALA A 17 -6.27 -8.11 -3.20
C ALA A 17 -4.78 -7.93 -3.51
N TRP A 18 -4.38 -7.94 -4.79
CA TRP A 18 -3.00 -7.66 -5.20
C TRP A 18 -2.59 -6.23 -4.83
N ALA A 19 -3.45 -5.24 -5.06
CA ALA A 19 -3.15 -3.85 -4.72
C ALA A 19 -2.84 -3.63 -3.22
N SER A 20 -3.35 -4.49 -2.32
CA SER A 20 -3.03 -4.42 -0.88
C SER A 20 -1.57 -4.77 -0.53
N TYR A 21 -0.80 -5.30 -1.49
CA TYR A 21 0.63 -5.60 -1.31
C TYR A 21 1.55 -4.40 -1.56
N PHE A 22 1.03 -3.30 -2.11
CA PHE A 22 1.84 -2.12 -2.38
C PHE A 22 2.10 -1.27 -1.12
N TYR A 23 3.26 -0.62 -1.08
CA TYR A 23 3.75 0.19 0.04
C TYR A 23 3.18 1.61 0.03
N PHE A 24 1.89 1.74 0.35
CA PHE A 24 1.23 3.05 0.41
C PHE A 24 1.74 3.95 1.55
N ASP A 25 2.42 3.39 2.54
CA ASP A 25 3.15 4.13 3.59
C ASP A 25 4.22 5.05 2.98
N LEU A 26 4.81 4.70 1.84
CA LEU A 26 5.80 5.54 1.14
C LEU A 26 5.22 6.82 0.55
N LEU A 27 3.90 7.04 0.57
CA LEU A 27 3.30 8.30 0.12
C LEU A 27 3.72 9.48 1.01
N LYS A 28 3.91 9.24 2.32
CA LYS A 28 4.17 10.28 3.33
C LYS A 28 5.13 9.79 4.39
N ASP A 29 5.89 10.69 5.00
CA ASP A 29 6.64 10.35 6.21
C ASP A 29 5.75 10.28 7.46
N SER A 30 6.34 9.95 8.59
CA SER A 30 5.66 9.87 9.89
C SER A 30 5.02 11.18 10.35
N ASN A 31 5.43 12.32 9.78
CA ASN A 31 4.84 13.64 10.05
C ASN A 31 3.73 14.00 9.04
N GLY A 32 3.39 13.09 8.13
CA GLY A 32 2.38 13.31 7.09
C GLY A 32 2.86 14.16 5.93
N ILE A 33 4.16 14.42 5.80
CA ILE A 33 4.75 15.19 4.71
C ILE A 33 4.96 14.28 3.50
N PRO A 34 4.48 14.65 2.29
CA PRO A 34 4.67 13.83 1.09
C PRO A 34 6.14 13.51 0.85
N ARG A 35 6.45 12.22 0.67
CA ARG A 35 7.78 11.78 0.23
C ARG A 35 7.93 12.06 -1.27
N LYS A 36 9.16 12.00 -1.77
CA LYS A 36 9.48 12.33 -3.16
C LYS A 36 10.32 11.23 -3.81
N ILE A 37 10.44 11.31 -5.13
CA ILE A 37 11.42 10.56 -5.94
C ILE A 37 12.16 11.53 -6.85
N TYR A 38 13.33 11.14 -7.36
CA TYR A 38 14.00 11.90 -8.42
C TYR A 38 13.21 11.82 -9.74
N GLN A 39 13.17 12.91 -10.51
CA GLN A 39 12.76 12.81 -11.91
C GLN A 39 13.90 12.19 -12.73
N LEU A 40 13.54 11.25 -13.60
CA LEU A 40 14.45 10.58 -14.50
C LEU A 40 14.22 11.04 -15.94
N ASP A 41 15.29 11.13 -16.72
CA ASP A 41 15.22 11.32 -18.17
C ASP A 41 14.82 10.01 -18.89
N GLU A 42 14.76 10.05 -20.23
CA GLU A 42 14.40 8.90 -21.06
C GLU A 42 15.39 7.73 -20.93
N GLN A 43 16.62 8.00 -20.49
CA GLN A 43 17.67 7.02 -20.26
C GLN A 43 17.70 6.52 -18.80
N GLY A 44 16.78 6.98 -17.95
CA GLY A 44 16.69 6.61 -16.54
C GLY A 44 17.69 7.32 -15.63
N GLN A 45 18.33 8.40 -16.08
CA GLN A 45 19.27 9.18 -15.27
C GLN A 45 18.59 10.33 -14.53
N LYS A 46 19.07 10.65 -13.32
CA LYS A 46 18.55 11.73 -12.49
C LYS A 46 18.76 13.08 -13.19
N ILE A 47 17.69 13.85 -13.38
CA ILE A 47 17.74 15.17 -14.02
C ILE A 47 18.36 16.19 -13.05
N LYS A 48 19.51 16.77 -13.41
CA LYS A 48 20.19 17.80 -12.59
C LYS A 48 19.43 19.13 -12.59
N ASP A 49 19.28 19.71 -11.41
CA ASP A 49 18.65 21.02 -11.21
C ASP A 49 19.09 21.62 -9.86
N LYS A 50 19.89 22.69 -9.91
CA LYS A 50 20.50 23.33 -8.73
C LYS A 50 19.49 24.04 -7.82
N ASN A 51 18.23 24.17 -8.24
CA ASN A 51 17.17 24.74 -7.42
C ASN A 51 16.67 23.78 -6.33
N TYR A 52 17.06 22.50 -6.39
CA TYR A 52 16.66 21.48 -5.42
C TYR A 52 17.77 21.22 -4.39
N PRO A 53 17.43 20.83 -3.15
CA PRO A 53 18.42 20.60 -2.08
C PRO A 53 19.51 19.58 -2.43
N ARG A 54 19.16 18.60 -3.27
CA ARG A 54 20.06 17.54 -3.73
C ARG A 54 20.64 17.80 -5.13
N GLU A 55 20.39 18.97 -5.71
CA GLU A 55 20.79 19.34 -7.07
C GLU A 55 20.18 18.46 -8.18
N TYR A 56 19.09 17.76 -7.88
CA TYR A 56 18.30 16.97 -8.83
C TYR A 56 16.83 17.29 -8.70
N ARG A 57 16.09 17.27 -9.81
CA ARG A 57 14.65 17.45 -9.79
C ARG A 57 13.99 16.37 -8.94
N GLU A 58 13.14 16.79 -8.03
CA GLU A 58 12.34 15.92 -7.17
C GLU A 58 10.85 16.09 -7.51
N THR A 59 10.09 14.99 -7.47
CA THR A 59 8.63 15.03 -7.61
C THR A 59 7.95 14.31 -6.47
N PRO A 60 6.82 14.82 -5.93
CA PRO A 60 6.04 14.12 -4.92
C PRO A 60 5.57 12.74 -5.39
N ILE A 61 5.60 11.78 -4.48
CA ILE A 61 5.07 10.44 -4.73
C ILE A 61 3.54 10.51 -4.82
N ASN A 62 2.97 9.74 -5.75
CA ASN A 62 1.53 9.59 -5.93
C ASN A 62 1.20 8.10 -6.11
N LEU A 63 -0.10 7.77 -6.21
CA LEU A 63 -0.52 6.37 -6.32
C LEU A 63 0.01 5.67 -7.58
N GLU A 64 0.22 6.39 -8.69
CA GLU A 64 0.79 5.82 -9.90
C GLU A 64 2.23 5.34 -9.65
N HIS A 65 3.03 6.16 -8.97
CA HIS A 65 4.40 5.80 -8.60
C HIS A 65 4.44 4.54 -7.72
N ILE A 66 3.50 4.40 -6.77
CA ILE A 66 3.47 3.27 -5.84
C ILE A 66 3.14 1.94 -6.54
N ILE A 67 2.16 1.93 -7.45
CA ILE A 67 1.61 0.67 -7.97
C ILE A 67 2.21 0.25 -9.32
N ASN A 68 2.77 1.19 -10.08
CA ASN A 68 3.22 0.93 -11.45
C ASN A 68 4.67 0.42 -11.50
N LYS A 69 4.88 -0.70 -12.19
CA LYS A 69 6.20 -1.33 -12.41
C LYS A 69 7.22 -0.42 -13.11
N LYS A 70 6.78 0.61 -13.83
CA LYS A 70 7.67 1.60 -14.44
C LYS A 70 8.60 2.25 -13.42
N TYR A 71 8.13 2.42 -12.18
CA TYR A 71 8.88 3.05 -11.09
C TYR A 71 9.53 2.03 -10.15
N TYR A 72 9.49 0.74 -10.50
CA TYR A 72 10.06 -0.33 -9.67
C TYR A 72 11.54 -0.07 -9.37
N ASN A 73 11.94 -0.31 -8.11
CA ASN A 73 13.27 -0.06 -7.57
C ASN A 73 13.73 1.41 -7.57
N GLN A 74 12.88 2.37 -7.90
CA GLN A 74 13.23 3.78 -7.80
C GLN A 74 13.32 4.21 -6.33
N GLU A 75 14.36 5.00 -6.03
CA GLU A 75 14.69 5.49 -4.69
C GLU A 75 13.66 6.50 -4.17
N VAL A 76 13.14 6.26 -2.96
CA VAL A 76 12.20 7.16 -2.27
C VAL A 76 12.95 8.08 -1.32
N LEU A 77 12.91 9.37 -1.56
CA LEU A 77 13.69 10.38 -0.84
C LEU A 77 13.09 10.66 0.53
N VAL A 78 13.93 10.73 1.56
CA VAL A 78 13.55 11.26 2.88
C VAL A 78 13.34 12.77 2.80
N ASN A 79 12.44 13.28 3.64
CA ASN A 79 12.24 14.72 3.75
C ASN A 79 13.39 15.35 4.55
N LEU A 80 14.00 16.39 3.97
CA LEU A 80 15.09 17.12 4.59
C LEU A 80 14.57 18.22 5.50
N GLU A 81 15.25 18.42 6.62
CA GLU A 81 14.99 19.54 7.52
C GLU A 81 15.49 20.85 6.90
N GLN A 82 14.70 21.92 7.01
CA GLN A 82 15.02 23.24 6.47
C GLN A 82 15.80 24.05 7.51
N SER A 83 17.13 23.85 7.56
CA SER A 83 18.05 24.72 8.29
C SER A 83 19.44 24.70 7.65
N ASN A 84 20.16 25.82 7.79
CA ASN A 84 21.49 26.02 7.19
C ASN A 84 22.66 25.64 8.10
N ASP A 85 22.40 25.25 9.34
CA ASP A 85 23.42 24.86 10.30
C ASP A 85 24.09 23.52 9.94
N ILE A 86 25.32 23.34 10.43
CA ILE A 86 26.16 22.18 10.12
C ILE A 86 25.54 20.88 10.66
N PHE A 87 24.88 20.92 11.83
CA PHE A 87 24.27 19.74 12.43
C PHE A 87 23.07 19.26 11.60
N THR A 88 22.22 20.18 11.11
CA THR A 88 21.11 19.83 10.22
C THR A 88 21.60 19.22 8.91
N LYS A 89 22.64 19.80 8.30
CA LYS A 89 23.27 19.23 7.09
C LYS A 89 23.82 17.82 7.33
N MET A 90 24.47 17.60 8.47
CA MET A 90 25.01 16.29 8.85
C MET A 90 23.88 15.26 9.07
N ARG A 91 22.80 15.65 9.77
CA ARG A 91 21.62 14.81 10.00
C ARG A 91 20.92 14.44 8.69
N ASN A 92 20.72 15.41 7.81
CA ASN A 92 20.13 15.20 6.49
C ASN A 92 20.95 14.21 5.65
N ARG A 93 22.29 14.34 5.62
CA ARG A 93 23.17 13.37 4.95
C ARG A 93 23.09 11.97 5.55
N ALA A 94 23.05 11.86 6.88
CA ALA A 94 22.89 10.59 7.55
C ALA A 94 21.54 9.93 7.19
N LYS A 95 20.44 10.69 7.25
CA LYS A 95 19.09 10.22 6.86
C LYS A 95 19.08 9.69 5.42
N ASP A 96 19.67 10.43 4.47
CA ASP A 96 19.78 9.99 3.08
C ASP A 96 20.61 8.70 2.97
N SER A 97 21.74 8.60 3.67
CA SER A 97 22.64 7.44 3.59
C SER A 97 22.06 6.16 4.19
N PHE A 98 21.19 6.26 5.19
CA PHE A 98 20.54 5.11 5.83
C PHE A 98 19.16 4.79 5.21
N ASN A 99 18.70 5.60 4.26
CA ASN A 99 17.44 5.38 3.59
C ASN A 99 17.60 4.31 2.50
N SER A 100 16.91 3.19 2.69
CA SER A 100 16.84 2.08 1.72
C SER A 100 15.48 1.97 1.04
N ASP A 101 14.58 2.93 1.26
CA ASP A 101 13.21 2.89 0.74
C ASP A 101 13.21 2.93 -0.80
N LYS A 102 12.49 1.98 -1.40
CA LYS A 102 12.32 1.87 -2.84
C LYS A 102 10.87 1.57 -3.19
N LEU A 103 10.45 2.04 -4.34
CA LEU A 103 9.13 1.73 -4.89
C LEU A 103 9.07 0.27 -5.34
N GLY A 104 7.94 -0.39 -5.06
CA GLY A 104 7.69 -1.80 -5.33
C GLY A 104 6.48 -2.05 -6.23
N GLY A 105 6.16 -1.12 -7.13
CA GLY A 105 5.03 -1.27 -8.06
C GLY A 105 5.21 -2.45 -9.00
N GLU A 106 4.11 -3.13 -9.33
CA GLU A 106 4.11 -4.35 -10.17
C GLU A 106 3.10 -4.27 -11.31
N PHE A 107 2.12 -3.37 -11.24
CA PHE A 107 1.13 -3.21 -12.30
C PHE A 107 1.76 -2.64 -13.57
N GLY A 108 1.32 -3.12 -14.73
CA GLY A 108 1.66 -2.49 -16.00
C GLY A 108 1.00 -1.11 -16.16
N ASP A 109 1.46 -0.31 -17.12
CA ASP A 109 0.94 1.05 -17.35
C ASP A 109 -0.58 1.09 -17.60
N ILE A 110 -1.09 0.16 -18.42
CA ILE A 110 -2.52 0.10 -18.74
C ILE A 110 -3.32 -0.30 -17.49
N GLN A 111 -2.86 -1.35 -16.78
CA GLN A 111 -3.50 -1.81 -15.56
C GLN A 111 -3.55 -0.72 -14.49
N THR A 112 -2.44 -0.02 -14.28
CA THR A 112 -2.33 1.13 -13.39
C THR A 112 -3.37 2.21 -13.74
N LYS A 113 -3.46 2.60 -15.01
CA LYS A 113 -4.40 3.64 -15.46
C LYS A 113 -5.84 3.22 -15.23
N GLU A 114 -6.20 1.97 -15.56
CA GLU A 114 -7.56 1.47 -15.37
C GLU A 114 -7.91 1.32 -13.87
N PHE A 115 -6.98 0.82 -13.06
CA PHE A 115 -7.14 0.72 -11.60
C PHE A 115 -7.38 2.11 -10.98
N LEU A 116 -6.53 3.08 -11.30
CA LEU A 116 -6.63 4.44 -10.78
C LEU A 116 -7.84 5.19 -11.31
N LYS A 117 -8.36 4.85 -12.50
CA LYS A 117 -9.66 5.37 -12.98
C LYS A 117 -10.81 4.84 -12.15
N ARG A 118 -10.77 3.56 -11.76
CA ARG A 118 -11.90 2.86 -11.14
C ARG A 118 -11.96 2.94 -9.62
N TYR A 119 -10.84 3.03 -8.92
CA TYR A 119 -10.82 2.95 -7.46
C TYR A 119 -10.20 4.19 -6.81
N TYR A 120 -10.74 4.55 -5.64
CA TYR A 120 -10.07 5.41 -4.67
C TYR A 120 -9.42 4.53 -3.59
N LEU A 121 -8.18 4.82 -3.23
CA LEU A 121 -7.61 4.40 -1.96
C LEU A 121 -8.08 5.38 -0.88
N LEU A 122 -8.88 4.91 0.08
CA LEU A 122 -9.45 5.73 1.15
C LEU A 122 -8.58 5.72 2.41
N ASP A 123 -8.06 4.55 2.76
CA ASP A 123 -7.18 4.37 3.91
C ASP A 123 -6.34 3.10 3.76
N TYR A 124 -5.28 3.00 4.57
CA TYR A 124 -4.39 1.84 4.59
C TYR A 124 -3.74 1.69 5.96
N TYR A 125 -3.33 0.47 6.29
CA TYR A 125 -2.66 0.11 7.53
C TYR A 125 -1.54 -0.89 7.21
N PRO A 126 -0.37 -0.82 7.87
CA PRO A 126 0.02 0.22 8.82
C PRO A 126 0.35 1.55 8.12
N LYS A 127 0.67 2.60 8.89
CA LYS A 127 1.17 3.89 8.36
C LYS A 127 2.69 3.94 8.21
N ASP A 128 3.32 2.79 8.38
CA ASP A 128 4.73 2.52 8.21
C ASP A 128 4.90 1.13 7.58
N ASN A 129 6.15 0.73 7.37
CA ASN A 129 6.50 -0.59 6.87
C ASN A 129 6.73 -1.61 8.01
N SER A 130 5.98 -1.51 9.11
CA SER A 130 6.10 -2.47 10.20
C SER A 130 5.68 -3.87 9.77
N LYS A 131 6.25 -4.88 10.41
CA LYS A 131 5.73 -6.26 10.32
C LYS A 131 4.31 -6.33 10.90
N GLY A 132 3.51 -7.27 10.43
CA GLY A 132 2.15 -7.49 10.93
C GLY A 132 1.09 -7.39 9.84
N LEU A 133 -0.13 -7.02 10.25
CA LEU A 133 -1.25 -6.83 9.33
C LEU A 133 -0.96 -5.67 8.36
N HIS A 134 -1.20 -5.92 7.07
CA HIS A 134 -1.30 -4.89 6.05
C HIS A 134 -2.69 -4.96 5.40
N ALA A 135 -3.39 -3.84 5.34
CA ALA A 135 -4.74 -3.78 4.78
C ALA A 135 -5.02 -2.42 4.14
N CYS A 136 -5.89 -2.40 3.14
CA CYS A 136 -6.30 -1.21 2.41
C CYS A 136 -7.82 -1.13 2.33
N LEU A 137 -8.37 0.06 2.49
CA LEU A 137 -9.77 0.35 2.18
C LEU A 137 -9.84 1.05 0.82
N PHE A 138 -10.44 0.38 -0.15
CA PHE A 138 -10.74 0.94 -1.46
C PHE A 138 -12.22 1.28 -1.59
N ARG A 139 -12.53 2.23 -2.48
CA ARG A 139 -13.90 2.51 -2.91
C ARG A 139 -13.97 2.59 -4.41
N ASP A 140 -14.87 1.79 -5.00
CA ASP A 140 -15.18 1.87 -6.42
C ASP A 140 -15.86 3.21 -6.73
N LYS A 141 -15.35 3.90 -7.75
CA LYS A 141 -15.79 5.27 -8.07
C LYS A 141 -17.18 5.32 -8.66
N GLU A 142 -17.65 4.24 -9.29
CA GLU A 142 -18.94 4.18 -9.97
C GLU A 142 -19.99 3.59 -9.02
N SER A 143 -19.80 2.34 -8.61
CA SER A 143 -20.74 1.60 -7.75
C SER A 143 -20.75 2.10 -6.31
N LYS A 144 -19.75 2.89 -5.91
CA LYS A 144 -19.55 3.40 -4.54
C LYS A 144 -19.30 2.32 -3.49
N GLN A 145 -19.16 1.06 -3.90
CA GLN A 145 -18.91 -0.08 -3.03
C GLN A 145 -17.52 0.02 -2.39
N TYR A 146 -17.44 -0.32 -1.12
CA TYR A 146 -16.19 -0.40 -0.36
C TYR A 146 -15.58 -1.79 -0.51
N THR A 147 -14.25 -1.87 -0.53
CA THR A 147 -13.53 -3.13 -0.45
C THR A 147 -12.42 -3.03 0.59
N LEU A 148 -12.52 -3.84 1.64
CA LEU A 148 -11.43 -4.08 2.58
C LEU A 148 -10.53 -5.17 1.98
N ALA A 149 -9.36 -4.77 1.49
CA ALA A 149 -8.37 -5.66 0.92
C ALA A 149 -7.27 -5.95 1.95
N ILE A 150 -7.08 -7.22 2.27
CA ILE A 150 -6.14 -7.68 3.30
C ILE A 150 -4.98 -8.40 2.62
N ARG A 151 -3.77 -7.92 2.90
CA ARG A 151 -2.52 -8.51 2.41
C ARG A 151 -2.24 -9.82 3.16
N GLY A 152 -1.59 -10.76 2.49
CA GLY A 152 -0.93 -11.89 3.14
C GLY A 152 0.45 -11.52 3.67
N SER A 153 1.28 -12.52 3.97
CA SER A 153 2.64 -12.31 4.48
C SER A 153 3.63 -12.10 3.31
N TYR A 154 4.62 -11.21 3.42
CA TYR A 154 5.44 -10.78 2.25
C TYR A 154 6.97 -10.98 2.36
N ASP A 155 7.56 -11.10 3.54
CA ASP A 155 9.00 -11.42 3.60
C ASP A 155 9.21 -12.90 3.16
N ASN A 156 10.27 -13.21 2.40
CA ASN A 156 10.61 -14.59 2.03
C ASN A 156 10.83 -15.48 3.27
N ARG A 157 11.09 -14.88 4.44
CA ARG A 157 11.04 -15.56 5.76
C ARG A 157 9.60 -15.72 6.28
N ASP A 158 8.74 -14.74 6.06
CA ASP A 158 7.30 -14.74 6.42
C ASP A 158 6.46 -15.69 5.55
N TYR A 159 6.80 -15.89 4.27
CA TYR A 159 6.06 -16.81 3.40
C TYR A 159 6.17 -18.26 3.91
N VAL A 160 7.33 -18.62 4.46
CA VAL A 160 7.61 -19.95 5.02
C VAL A 160 7.14 -20.06 6.49
N GLU A 161 7.27 -19.01 7.31
CA GLU A 161 6.92 -19.06 8.74
C GLU A 161 5.53 -18.53 9.13
N ALA A 162 4.90 -17.66 8.34
CA ALA A 162 3.59 -17.11 8.68
C ALA A 162 2.47 -17.78 7.89
N ASP A 163 2.59 -17.87 6.57
CA ASP A 163 1.55 -18.50 5.75
C ASP A 163 1.61 -20.03 5.86
N ALA A 164 2.76 -20.65 5.56
CA ALA A 164 2.88 -22.09 5.67
C ALA A 164 2.85 -22.57 7.14
N TRP A 165 3.56 -21.91 8.06
CA TRP A 165 3.61 -22.40 9.44
C TRP A 165 2.39 -22.04 10.30
N ASN A 166 1.76 -20.87 10.15
CA ASN A 166 0.53 -20.60 10.91
C ASN A 166 -0.71 -21.26 10.27
N LEU A 167 -0.89 -21.18 8.94
CA LEU A 167 -2.10 -21.75 8.30
C LEU A 167 -1.98 -23.25 8.03
N LEU A 168 -0.85 -23.72 7.49
CA LEU A 168 -0.69 -25.13 7.09
C LEU A 168 -0.18 -26.04 8.22
N ILE A 169 0.60 -25.51 9.18
CA ILE A 169 1.21 -26.34 10.24
C ILE A 169 0.51 -26.16 11.60
N LYS A 170 0.11 -24.94 11.97
CA LYS A 170 -0.57 -24.68 13.26
C LYS A 170 -2.09 -24.56 13.16
N GLU A 171 -2.65 -24.45 11.95
CA GLU A 171 -4.08 -24.17 11.72
C GLU A 171 -4.61 -22.97 12.52
N GLN A 172 -3.78 -21.95 12.73
CA GLN A 172 -4.10 -20.79 13.56
C GLN A 172 -3.83 -19.48 12.82
N VAL A 173 -4.68 -18.49 13.06
CA VAL A 173 -4.40 -17.10 12.68
C VAL A 173 -3.85 -16.38 13.91
N PRO A 174 -2.69 -15.70 13.81
CA PRO A 174 -2.15 -14.95 14.94
C PRO A 174 -3.16 -13.92 15.44
N ARG A 175 -3.50 -13.99 16.72
CA ARG A 175 -4.51 -13.12 17.35
C ARG A 175 -4.24 -11.62 17.11
N ALA A 176 -2.97 -11.21 17.09
CA ALA A 176 -2.57 -9.83 16.82
C ALA A 176 -3.03 -9.33 15.43
N TYR A 177 -2.92 -10.16 14.38
CA TYR A 177 -3.35 -9.79 13.04
C TYR A 177 -4.87 -9.60 12.98
N TYR A 178 -5.63 -10.49 13.63
CA TYR A 178 -7.08 -10.38 13.71
C TYR A 178 -7.51 -9.14 14.51
N GLU A 179 -6.87 -8.88 15.65
CA GLU A 179 -7.18 -7.69 16.46
C GLU A 179 -6.82 -6.38 15.75
N ASP A 180 -5.68 -6.32 15.06
CA ASP A 180 -5.31 -5.17 14.23
C ASP A 180 -6.30 -4.96 13.08
N MET A 181 -6.82 -6.04 12.50
CA MET A 181 -7.78 -5.97 11.42
C MET A 181 -9.10 -5.38 11.92
N LEU A 182 -9.57 -5.82 13.09
CA LEU A 182 -10.75 -5.23 13.73
C LEU A 182 -10.50 -3.76 14.12
N ARG A 183 -9.31 -3.41 14.64
CA ARG A 183 -8.95 -2.01 14.95
C ARG A 183 -9.01 -1.14 13.70
N PHE A 184 -8.37 -1.56 12.62
CA PHE A 184 -8.36 -0.82 11.35
C PHE A 184 -9.76 -0.71 10.75
N TYR A 185 -10.54 -1.79 10.74
CA TYR A 185 -11.93 -1.76 10.30
C TYR A 185 -12.78 -0.79 11.12
N ASN A 186 -12.63 -0.77 12.45
CA ASN A 186 -13.38 0.14 13.31
C ASN A 186 -13.02 1.61 13.05
N GLN A 187 -11.75 1.92 12.77
CA GLN A 187 -11.32 3.25 12.34
C GLN A 187 -11.97 3.64 11.00
N CYS A 188 -11.97 2.72 10.04
CA CYS A 188 -12.63 2.90 8.75
C CYS A 188 -14.14 3.12 8.89
N LYS A 189 -14.81 2.32 9.72
CA LYS A 189 -16.24 2.44 10.03
C LYS A 189 -16.58 3.78 10.66
N ALA A 190 -15.75 4.29 11.57
CA ALA A 190 -15.96 5.60 12.18
C ALA A 190 -15.88 6.74 11.14
N LYS A 191 -14.97 6.63 10.17
CA LYS A 191 -14.76 7.61 9.10
C LYS A 191 -15.75 7.48 7.94
N TYR A 192 -16.20 6.26 7.65
CA TYR A 192 -17.04 5.91 6.51
C TYR A 192 -18.22 5.00 6.94
N PRO A 193 -19.15 5.47 7.79
CA PRO A 193 -20.19 4.62 8.39
C PRO A 193 -21.09 3.90 7.37
N VAL A 194 -21.28 4.49 6.18
CA VAL A 194 -22.03 3.91 5.06
C VAL A 194 -21.47 2.56 4.60
N MET A 195 -20.20 2.24 4.90
CA MET A 195 -19.60 0.94 4.59
C MET A 195 -20.18 -0.23 5.41
N THR A 196 -21.05 0.05 6.38
CA THR A 196 -21.71 -0.97 7.20
C THR A 196 -23.13 -1.30 6.73
N GLU A 197 -23.63 -0.57 5.73
CA GLU A 197 -24.92 -0.86 5.12
C GLU A 197 -24.89 -2.18 4.34
N SER A 198 -26.05 -2.80 4.16
CA SER A 198 -26.15 -4.08 3.44
C SER A 198 -25.53 -4.00 2.05
N LYS A 199 -24.67 -4.96 1.71
CA LYS A 199 -23.98 -5.09 0.40
C LYS A 199 -23.01 -3.95 0.07
N SER A 200 -22.74 -3.05 1.01
CA SER A 200 -21.84 -1.91 0.79
C SER A 200 -20.35 -2.28 0.87
N LEU A 201 -20.01 -3.38 1.56
CA LEU A 201 -18.64 -3.83 1.78
C LEU A 201 -18.36 -5.19 1.14
N ASN A 202 -17.29 -5.26 0.35
CA ASN A 202 -16.60 -6.50 0.02
C ASN A 202 -15.36 -6.66 0.91
N VAL A 203 -14.96 -7.89 1.14
CA VAL A 203 -13.73 -8.23 1.84
C VAL A 203 -12.96 -9.18 0.95
N VAL A 204 -11.70 -8.85 0.66
CA VAL A 204 -10.84 -9.63 -0.23
C VAL A 204 -9.47 -9.81 0.40
N GLY A 205 -8.79 -10.89 0.05
CA GLY A 205 -7.42 -11.11 0.47
C GLY A 205 -6.82 -12.33 -0.21
N HIS A 206 -5.50 -12.39 -0.23
CA HIS A 206 -4.73 -13.50 -0.79
C HIS A 206 -3.88 -14.13 0.31
N SER A 207 -3.72 -15.46 0.27
CA SER A 207 -2.99 -16.24 1.27
C SER A 207 -3.54 -16.02 2.70
N LEU A 208 -2.73 -15.68 3.71
CA LEU A 208 -3.21 -15.31 5.06
C LEU A 208 -4.24 -14.18 5.05
N GLY A 209 -4.14 -13.24 4.11
CA GLY A 209 -5.16 -12.21 3.94
C GLY A 209 -6.52 -12.79 3.56
N GLY A 210 -6.55 -13.90 2.81
CA GLY A 210 -7.76 -14.63 2.47
C GLY A 210 -8.40 -15.32 3.69
N ALA A 211 -7.58 -15.94 4.55
CA ALA A 211 -8.04 -16.54 5.80
C ALA A 211 -8.63 -15.47 6.75
N LEU A 212 -7.93 -14.33 6.89
CA LEU A 212 -8.43 -13.18 7.64
C LEU A 212 -9.73 -12.62 7.06
N ALA A 213 -9.84 -12.52 5.73
CA ALA A 213 -11.06 -12.08 5.07
C ALA A 213 -12.27 -13.00 5.38
N GLN A 214 -12.05 -14.32 5.42
CA GLN A 214 -13.08 -15.29 5.81
C GLN A 214 -13.48 -15.14 7.28
N MET A 215 -12.51 -15.08 8.20
CA MET A 215 -12.77 -14.86 9.61
C MET A 215 -13.52 -13.55 9.87
N PHE A 216 -13.17 -12.49 9.14
CA PHE A 216 -13.86 -11.22 9.23
C PHE A 216 -15.29 -11.30 8.68
N GLY A 217 -15.51 -12.02 7.58
CA GLY A 217 -16.84 -12.27 7.04
C GLY A 217 -17.78 -13.02 8.01
N LEU A 218 -17.23 -13.86 8.89
CA LEU A 218 -17.98 -14.52 9.98
C LEU A 218 -18.24 -13.59 11.19
N HIS A 219 -17.52 -12.49 11.29
CA HIS A 219 -17.66 -11.51 12.36
C HIS A 219 -18.69 -10.41 12.04
N LEU A 220 -18.89 -10.10 10.76
CA LEU A 220 -19.89 -9.14 10.26
C LEU A 220 -21.32 -9.64 10.44
#